data_AF-A0A1B2HJ06-F1
#
_entry.id   AF-A0A1B2HJ06-F1
#
_cell.length_a   1.000
_cell.length_b   1.000
_cell.length_c   1.000
_cell.angle_alpha   90.00
_cell.angle_beta   90.00
_cell.angle_gamma   90.00
#
_symmetry.space_group_name_H-M   'P 1'
#
loop_
_entity.id
_entity.type
_entity.pdbx_description
1 polymer ?
#
loop_
_entity_poly.entity_id
_entity_poly.type
_entity_poly.pdbx_seq_one_letter_code
_entity_poly.pdbx_strand_id
1 'polypeptide(L)'
;MPALLAAVIAAGVVGTVHATPAFADSVVTTTTTTALAASMRESVFQMSYNSALPSEVRDAAYVAVAANDEAKIREFVLVGYRKAKDRATAREKLDSDVIREINRTAVPGSEVQGSSAEALRSSATARQEYLHSGHDRAVELDRVHDNKRQENLARLAEEDRAYVTHLAANDPGVQVRAAAVRALSGGDDRSIGLFFAYEWKIAAEIDTERFVRTTTELNQVWLDRIAHLTASAVAAEKAEREASGELARKHRLEAKQAWEDIDREADQSSVDWLAEKAKADRQAAMWAQVAEYARAAQSDQDWTTILQEALDGRRSWEDVAGQAASSATHWQAVAKHAREAAKDAADRDLGDR
;
A
#
# COMPACT_ATOMS: atom_id res chain seq x y z
N MET A 1 23.70 77.15 60.24
CA MET A 1 23.31 76.52 61.53
C MET A 1 21.82 76.24 61.49
N PRO A 2 21.31 75.23 62.22
CA PRO A 2 21.08 73.80 61.90
C PRO A 2 19.68 73.54 61.28
N ALA A 3 19.46 72.52 60.42
CA ALA A 3 19.11 71.11 60.69
C ALA A 3 17.69 70.85 61.23
N LEU A 4 16.88 70.07 60.47
CA LEU A 4 15.94 68.99 60.87
C LEU A 4 15.06 68.63 59.64
N LEU A 5 15.36 67.56 58.89
CA LEU A 5 14.97 66.15 59.06
C LEU A 5 13.45 65.91 59.21
N ALA A 6 12.83 65.35 58.16
CA ALA A 6 11.70 64.43 58.25
C ALA A 6 11.58 63.60 56.96
N ALA A 7 11.72 62.28 57.11
CA ALA A 7 11.55 61.25 56.09
C ALA A 7 10.07 60.85 55.96
N VAL A 8 9.57 60.46 54.77
CA VAL A 8 8.51 59.45 54.59
C VAL A 8 8.59 58.81 53.17
N ILE A 9 8.97 57.53 53.16
CA ILE A 9 8.41 56.36 52.46
C ILE A 9 8.27 56.35 50.92
N ALA A 10 8.98 55.38 50.34
CA ALA A 10 8.88 54.88 48.98
C ALA A 10 7.62 54.03 48.74
N ALA A 11 7.05 54.12 47.54
CA ALA A 11 6.26 53.07 46.92
C ALA A 11 6.66 52.95 45.44
N GLY A 12 7.61 52.05 45.17
CA GLY A 12 7.96 51.65 43.81
C GLY A 12 6.92 50.68 43.29
N VAL A 13 6.19 51.08 42.24
CA VAL A 13 5.35 50.17 41.47
C VAL A 13 6.26 49.35 40.57
N VAL A 14 6.48 48.09 40.96
CA VAL A 14 7.06 47.06 40.08
C VAL A 14 5.99 46.71 39.07
N GLY A 15 6.12 47.24 37.85
CA GLY A 15 5.33 46.78 36.70
C GLY A 15 5.76 45.35 36.34
N THR A 16 5.00 44.36 36.77
CA THR A 16 5.10 43.00 36.25
C THR A 16 4.62 42.99 34.81
N VAL A 17 5.54 42.97 33.85
CA VAL A 17 5.24 42.61 32.47
C VAL A 17 4.90 41.13 32.47
N HIS A 18 3.61 40.80 32.40
CA HIS A 18 3.18 39.44 32.11
C HIS A 18 3.47 39.15 30.64
N ALA A 19 4.59 38.47 30.39
CA ALA A 19 4.81 37.79 29.13
C ALA A 19 3.84 36.61 29.05
N THR A 20 2.76 36.77 28.28
CA THR A 20 1.89 35.66 27.87
C THR A 20 2.70 34.63 27.09
N PRO A 21 2.68 33.34 27.47
CA PRO A 21 3.37 32.31 26.70
C PRO A 21 2.54 31.99 25.45
N ALA A 22 3.00 32.45 24.28
CA ALA A 22 2.35 32.23 22.98
C ALA A 22 2.94 31.05 22.19
N PHE A 23 3.50 30.02 22.86
CA PHE A 23 4.38 29.05 22.21
C PHE A 23 3.89 27.58 22.18
N ALA A 24 2.70 27.26 22.69
CA ALA A 24 2.19 25.88 22.64
C ALA A 24 1.36 25.58 21.37
N ASP A 25 0.44 26.47 21.00
CA ASP A 25 -0.53 26.20 19.91
C ASP A 25 0.09 26.13 18.51
N SER A 26 1.13 26.92 18.23
CA SER A 26 1.84 26.87 16.94
C SER A 26 2.56 25.55 16.71
N VAL A 27 2.94 24.84 17.78
CA VAL A 27 3.74 23.61 17.70
C VAL A 27 2.86 22.42 17.31
N VAL A 28 1.62 22.37 17.78
CA VAL A 28 0.69 21.25 17.54
C VAL A 28 0.24 21.20 16.07
N THR A 29 -0.22 22.32 15.51
CA THR A 29 -0.67 22.40 14.10
C THR A 29 0.46 22.08 13.10
N THR A 30 1.69 22.51 13.43
CA THR A 30 2.87 22.27 12.59
C THR A 30 3.29 20.79 12.62
N THR A 31 3.10 20.10 13.75
CA THR A 31 3.45 18.68 13.92
C THR A 31 2.55 17.78 13.08
N THR A 32 1.22 17.97 13.09
CA THR A 32 0.30 17.12 12.31
C THR A 32 0.46 17.33 10.80
N THR A 33 0.66 18.57 10.36
CA THR A 33 0.90 18.88 8.93
C THR A 33 2.21 18.26 8.44
N THR A 34 3.26 18.32 9.28
CA THR A 34 4.57 17.71 8.97
C THR A 34 4.49 16.19 8.94
N ALA A 35 3.77 15.58 9.89
CA ALA A 35 3.56 14.13 9.94
C ALA A 35 2.80 13.63 8.70
N LEU A 36 1.76 14.36 8.27
CA LEU A 36 1.02 14.04 7.04
C LEU A 36 1.91 14.18 5.80
N ALA A 37 2.71 15.24 5.69
CA ALA A 37 3.63 15.44 4.56
C ALA A 37 4.69 14.32 4.49
N ALA A 38 5.24 13.90 5.65
CA ALA A 38 6.17 12.78 5.73
C ALA A 38 5.50 11.46 5.31
N SER A 39 4.26 11.22 5.73
CA SER A 39 3.47 10.04 5.34
C SER A 39 3.20 9.99 3.83
N MET A 40 2.81 11.12 3.24
CA MET A 40 2.65 11.23 1.80
C MET A 40 3.97 10.95 1.07
N ARG A 41 5.08 11.53 1.51
CA ARG A 41 6.41 11.30 0.91
C ARG A 41 6.78 9.83 0.94
N GLU A 42 6.66 9.19 2.10
CA GLU A 42 6.97 7.77 2.25
C GLU A 42 6.08 6.91 1.36
N SER A 43 4.76 7.15 1.39
CA SER A 43 3.83 6.38 0.55
C SER A 43 4.14 6.51 -0.94
N VAL A 44 4.45 7.72 -1.42
CA VAL A 44 4.78 7.92 -2.84
C VAL A 44 6.15 7.33 -3.18
N PHE A 45 7.12 7.39 -2.26
CA PHE A 45 8.40 6.71 -2.43
C PHE A 45 8.21 5.21 -2.59
N GLN A 46 7.46 4.56 -1.70
CA GLN A 46 7.13 3.13 -1.78
C GLN A 46 6.46 2.77 -3.11
N MET A 47 5.53 3.61 -3.58
CA MET A 47 4.87 3.38 -4.87
C MET A 47 5.84 3.42 -6.05
N SER A 48 6.93 4.19 -5.98
CA SER A 48 7.84 4.39 -7.11
C SER A 48 8.65 3.14 -7.50
N TYR A 49 8.87 2.21 -6.58
CA TYR A 49 9.68 1.02 -6.81
C TYR A 49 8.96 -0.32 -6.58
N ASN A 50 7.71 -0.30 -6.10
CA ASN A 50 6.95 -1.53 -5.89
C ASN A 50 6.50 -2.15 -7.23
N SER A 51 7.18 -3.20 -7.68
CA SER A 51 6.93 -3.87 -8.98
C SER A 51 5.52 -4.43 -9.13
N ALA A 52 4.80 -4.68 -8.04
CA ALA A 52 3.41 -5.10 -8.08
C ALA A 52 2.43 -3.97 -8.46
N LEU A 53 2.90 -2.72 -8.56
CA LEU A 53 2.12 -1.60 -9.10
C LEU A 53 2.35 -1.42 -10.61
N PRO A 54 1.31 -0.97 -11.35
CA PRO A 54 1.46 -0.62 -12.76
C PRO A 54 2.60 0.36 -13.00
N SER A 55 3.31 0.18 -14.12
CA SER A 55 4.43 1.06 -14.49
C SER A 55 4.03 2.55 -14.53
N GLU A 56 2.81 2.86 -14.98
CA GLU A 56 2.30 4.23 -15.07
C GLU A 56 2.16 4.90 -13.71
N VAL A 57 1.85 4.11 -12.68
CA VAL A 57 1.78 4.57 -11.28
C VAL A 57 3.18 4.75 -10.72
N ARG A 58 4.06 3.76 -10.94
CA ARG A 58 5.47 3.82 -10.51
C ARG A 58 6.20 5.02 -11.09
N ASP A 59 6.09 5.24 -12.40
CA ASP A 59 6.75 6.33 -13.11
C ASP A 59 6.22 7.69 -12.63
N ALA A 60 4.91 7.82 -12.44
CA ALA A 60 4.31 9.05 -11.93
C ALA A 60 4.72 9.34 -10.48
N ALA A 61 4.80 8.30 -9.64
CA ALA A 61 5.30 8.42 -8.27
C ALA A 61 6.79 8.77 -8.23
N TYR A 62 7.60 8.15 -9.09
CA TYR A 62 9.01 8.44 -9.25
C TYR A 62 9.24 9.90 -9.62
N VAL A 63 8.51 10.42 -10.61
CA VAL A 63 8.59 11.84 -11.00
C VAL A 63 8.25 12.77 -9.83
N ALA A 64 7.23 12.44 -9.03
CA ALA A 64 6.85 13.24 -7.88
C ALA A 64 7.93 13.25 -6.78
N VAL A 65 8.56 12.11 -6.51
CA VAL A 65 9.62 11.99 -5.49
C VAL A 65 10.94 12.59 -5.99
N ALA A 66 11.29 12.38 -7.25
CA ALA A 66 12.53 12.90 -7.85
C ALA A 66 12.55 14.43 -7.91
N ALA A 67 11.38 15.08 -7.99
CA ALA A 67 11.27 16.54 -7.87
C ALA A 67 11.69 17.06 -6.48
N ASN A 68 11.66 16.20 -5.45
CA ASN A 68 11.97 16.52 -4.06
C ASN A 68 11.21 17.76 -3.54
N ASP A 69 9.95 17.88 -3.95
CA ASP A 69 9.06 19.00 -3.64
C ASP A 69 7.76 18.48 -2.99
N GLU A 70 7.44 18.96 -1.79
CA GLU A 70 6.23 18.58 -1.05
C GLU A 70 4.95 18.93 -1.79
N ALA A 71 4.93 20.04 -2.55
CA ALA A 71 3.77 20.41 -3.34
C ALA A 71 3.53 19.38 -4.46
N LYS A 72 4.60 18.81 -5.04
CA LYS A 72 4.50 17.79 -6.10
C LYS A 72 4.08 16.42 -5.56
N ILE A 73 4.59 16.04 -4.39
CA ILE A 73 4.14 14.84 -3.69
C ILE A 73 2.65 14.96 -3.36
N ARG A 74 2.22 16.11 -2.83
CA ARG A 74 0.81 16.37 -2.51
C ARG A 74 -0.08 16.38 -3.76
N GLU A 75 0.36 17.02 -4.85
CA GLU A 75 -0.34 17.02 -6.14
C GLU A 75 -0.53 15.58 -6.67
N PHE A 76 0.51 14.74 -6.55
CA PHE A 76 0.43 13.34 -6.91
C PHE A 76 -0.61 12.61 -6.08
N VAL A 77 -0.56 12.69 -4.75
CA VAL A 77 -1.52 12.00 -3.86
C VAL A 77 -2.96 12.41 -4.15
N LEU A 78 -3.23 13.71 -4.29
CA LEU A 78 -4.60 14.21 -4.44
C LEU A 78 -5.19 13.99 -5.85
N VAL A 79 -4.37 14.05 -6.90
CA VAL A 79 -4.86 14.03 -8.28
C VAL A 79 -4.03 13.14 -9.20
N GLY A 80 -2.70 13.15 -9.05
CA GLY A 80 -1.79 12.43 -9.95
C GLY A 80 -1.96 10.90 -9.91
N TYR A 81 -2.20 10.33 -8.73
CA TYR A 81 -2.41 8.88 -8.54
C TYR A 81 -3.60 8.37 -9.36
N ARG A 82 -4.77 9.03 -9.25
CA ARG A 82 -5.96 8.68 -10.04
C ARG A 82 -5.70 8.77 -11.54
N LYS A 83 -5.05 9.85 -12.00
CA LYS A 83 -4.67 9.98 -13.42
C LYS A 83 -3.72 8.88 -13.87
N ALA A 84 -2.79 8.45 -13.02
CA ALA A 84 -1.87 7.36 -13.33
C ALA A 84 -2.59 6.00 -13.39
N LYS A 85 -3.53 5.75 -12.48
CA LYS A 85 -4.41 4.58 -12.48
C LYS A 85 -5.29 4.51 -13.74
N ASP A 86 -5.84 5.64 -14.18
CA ASP A 86 -6.64 5.69 -15.41
C ASP A 86 -5.79 5.32 -16.64
N ARG A 87 -4.55 5.84 -16.70
CA ARG A 87 -3.59 5.44 -17.75
C ARG A 87 -3.21 3.97 -17.67
N ALA A 88 -2.94 3.46 -16.48
CA ALA A 88 -2.65 2.04 -16.25
C ALA A 88 -3.80 1.16 -16.75
N THR A 89 -5.04 1.51 -16.41
CA THR A 89 -6.24 0.76 -16.85
C THR A 89 -6.37 0.75 -18.37
N ALA A 90 -6.11 1.90 -19.02
CA ALA A 90 -6.11 1.98 -20.48
C ALA A 90 -4.99 1.13 -21.10
N ARG A 91 -3.80 1.11 -20.49
CA ARG A 91 -2.67 0.30 -20.94
C ARG A 91 -2.93 -1.19 -20.76
N GLU A 92 -3.42 -1.61 -19.61
CA GLU A 92 -3.78 -3.00 -19.31
C GLU A 92 -4.74 -3.59 -20.35
N LYS A 93 -5.70 -2.79 -20.79
CA LYS A 93 -6.62 -3.18 -21.86
C LYS A 93 -5.89 -3.37 -23.18
N LEU A 94 -5.06 -2.39 -23.58
CA LEU A 94 -4.28 -2.46 -24.80
C LEU A 94 -3.34 -3.67 -24.79
N ASP A 95 -2.62 -3.88 -23.70
CA ASP A 95 -1.69 -4.99 -23.53
C ASP A 95 -2.43 -6.34 -23.66
N SER A 96 -3.60 -6.47 -23.04
CA SER A 96 -4.44 -7.66 -23.17
C SER A 96 -4.92 -7.90 -24.61
N ASP A 97 -5.27 -6.83 -25.34
CA ASP A 97 -5.70 -6.91 -26.72
C ASP A 97 -4.56 -7.33 -27.66
N VAL A 98 -3.35 -6.80 -27.44
CA VAL A 98 -2.14 -7.18 -28.18
C VAL A 98 -1.76 -8.63 -27.92
N ILE A 99 -1.72 -9.07 -26.65
CA ILE A 99 -1.37 -10.47 -26.33
C ILE A 99 -2.42 -11.43 -26.89
N ARG A 100 -3.71 -11.04 -26.90
CA ARG A 100 -4.77 -11.86 -27.51
C ARG A 100 -4.56 -12.01 -29.02
N GLU A 101 -4.12 -10.96 -29.70
CA GLU A 101 -3.80 -11.00 -31.12
C GLU A 101 -2.56 -11.87 -31.40
N ILE A 102 -1.51 -11.74 -30.58
CA ILE A 102 -0.33 -12.63 -30.62
C ILE A 102 -0.77 -14.09 -30.46
N ASN A 103 -1.56 -14.40 -29.43
CA ASN A 103 -2.02 -15.76 -29.17
C ASN A 103 -2.87 -16.34 -30.30
N ARG A 104 -3.76 -15.52 -30.87
CA ARG A 104 -4.64 -15.89 -31.99
C ARG A 104 -3.87 -16.23 -33.26
N THR A 105 -2.73 -15.57 -33.48
CA THR A 105 -1.92 -15.71 -34.70
C THR A 105 -0.73 -16.66 -34.54
N ALA A 106 -0.42 -17.08 -33.31
CA ALA A 106 0.64 -18.03 -33.02
C ALA A 106 0.37 -19.43 -33.60
N VAL A 107 1.45 -20.14 -33.94
CA VAL A 107 1.39 -21.52 -34.44
C VAL A 107 0.89 -22.44 -33.30
N PRO A 108 -0.10 -23.33 -33.56
CA PRO A 108 -0.55 -24.27 -32.54
C PRO A 108 0.59 -25.13 -31.97
N GLY A 109 0.70 -25.19 -30.65
CA GLY A 109 1.71 -25.97 -29.93
C GLY A 109 3.05 -25.25 -29.69
N SER A 110 3.21 -24.03 -30.21
CA SER A 110 4.44 -23.25 -30.04
C SER A 110 4.57 -22.62 -28.64
N GLU A 111 5.80 -22.30 -28.26
CA GLU A 111 6.18 -21.49 -27.10
C GLU A 111 5.53 -20.11 -27.13
N VAL A 112 5.43 -19.46 -28.28
CA VAL A 112 4.68 -18.21 -28.42
C VAL A 112 3.20 -18.43 -28.10
N GLN A 113 2.57 -19.49 -28.60
CA GLN A 113 1.17 -19.78 -28.27
C GLN A 113 1.00 -20.08 -26.77
N GLY A 114 1.89 -20.90 -26.20
CA GLY A 114 1.86 -21.26 -24.78
C GLY A 114 2.07 -20.06 -23.86
N SER A 115 3.14 -19.30 -24.08
CA SER A 115 3.52 -18.14 -23.26
C SER A 115 2.56 -16.96 -23.39
N SER A 116 1.96 -16.73 -24.57
CA SER A 116 0.91 -15.71 -24.71
C SER A 116 -0.39 -16.13 -24.04
N ALA A 117 -0.78 -17.42 -24.09
CA ALA A 117 -1.93 -17.93 -23.34
C ALA A 117 -1.69 -17.86 -21.82
N GLU A 118 -0.46 -18.11 -21.39
CA GLU A 118 0.01 -17.93 -20.03
C GLU A 118 -0.13 -16.47 -19.59
N ALA A 119 0.48 -15.53 -20.34
CA ALA A 119 0.43 -14.11 -20.06
C ALA A 119 -1.01 -13.55 -20.01
N LEU A 120 -1.93 -14.04 -20.86
CA LEU A 120 -3.35 -13.65 -20.81
C LEU A 120 -4.04 -14.03 -19.49
N ARG A 121 -3.57 -15.10 -18.83
CA ARG A 121 -4.07 -15.52 -17.51
C ARG A 121 -3.33 -14.86 -16.36
N SER A 122 -2.21 -14.20 -16.63
CA SER A 122 -1.33 -13.60 -15.62
C SER A 122 -1.79 -12.23 -15.13
N SER A 123 -0.98 -11.64 -14.26
CA SER A 123 -1.18 -10.31 -13.71
C SER A 123 -0.99 -9.20 -14.78
N ALA A 124 -1.36 -7.96 -14.48
CA ALA A 124 -1.15 -6.86 -15.43
C ALA A 124 0.33 -6.55 -15.64
N THR A 125 1.11 -6.54 -14.56
CA THR A 125 2.56 -6.37 -14.64
C THR A 125 3.19 -7.48 -15.48
N ALA A 126 2.81 -8.74 -15.24
CA ALA A 126 3.32 -9.88 -16.02
C ALA A 126 2.97 -9.78 -17.52
N ARG A 127 1.76 -9.29 -17.87
CA ARG A 127 1.40 -9.00 -19.28
C ARG A 127 2.31 -7.94 -19.90
N GLN A 128 2.61 -6.88 -19.16
CA GLN A 128 3.49 -5.83 -19.63
C GLN A 128 4.93 -6.35 -19.83
N GLU A 129 5.44 -7.15 -18.90
CA GLU A 129 6.75 -7.78 -19.00
C GLU A 129 6.84 -8.74 -20.19
N TYR A 130 5.76 -9.50 -20.44
CA TYR A 130 5.64 -10.35 -21.61
C TYR A 130 5.77 -9.54 -22.91
N LEU A 131 5.08 -8.42 -23.03
CA LEU A 131 5.19 -7.55 -24.21
C LEU A 131 6.56 -6.88 -24.33
N HIS A 132 7.22 -6.59 -23.21
CA HIS A 132 8.52 -5.94 -23.24
C HIS A 132 9.66 -6.88 -23.64
N SER A 133 9.64 -8.13 -23.20
CA SER A 133 10.74 -9.07 -23.42
C SER A 133 10.32 -10.54 -23.53
N GLY A 134 9.18 -10.92 -22.95
CA GLY A 134 8.72 -12.31 -22.93
C GLY A 134 8.33 -12.86 -24.30
N HIS A 135 7.74 -12.04 -25.17
CA HIS A 135 7.39 -12.44 -26.54
C HIS A 135 8.63 -12.79 -27.36
N ASP A 136 9.65 -11.93 -27.37
CA ASP A 136 10.88 -12.16 -28.13
C ASP A 136 11.64 -13.37 -27.61
N ARG A 137 11.64 -13.58 -26.28
CA ARG A 137 12.16 -14.80 -25.66
C ARG A 137 11.39 -16.04 -26.10
N ALA A 138 10.07 -15.98 -26.19
CA ALA A 138 9.25 -17.10 -26.64
C ALA A 138 9.49 -17.43 -28.12
N VAL A 139 9.65 -16.42 -28.97
CA VAL A 139 10.03 -16.60 -30.39
C VAL A 139 11.37 -17.31 -30.53
N GLU A 140 12.35 -16.94 -29.69
CA GLU A 140 13.66 -17.59 -29.72
C GLU A 140 13.59 -19.04 -29.22
N LEU A 141 12.80 -19.31 -28.18
CA LEU A 141 12.57 -20.69 -27.71
C LEU A 141 11.86 -21.54 -28.76
N ASP A 142 10.92 -20.97 -29.53
CA ASP A 142 10.28 -21.65 -30.67
C ASP A 142 11.30 -22.07 -31.74
N ARG A 143 12.33 -21.25 -31.98
CA ARG A 143 13.42 -21.63 -32.90
C ARG A 143 14.28 -22.78 -32.37
N VAL A 144 14.48 -22.85 -31.05
CA VAL A 144 15.40 -23.83 -30.43
C VAL A 144 14.71 -25.17 -30.15
N HIS A 145 13.41 -25.18 -29.85
CA HIS A 145 12.71 -26.37 -29.32
C HIS A 145 11.81 -27.13 -30.30
N ASP A 146 11.79 -26.77 -31.60
CA ASP A 146 10.98 -27.42 -32.65
C ASP A 146 9.50 -27.64 -32.25
N ASN A 147 8.94 -26.71 -31.45
CA ASN A 147 7.54 -26.67 -30.99
C ASN A 147 7.05 -27.87 -30.13
N LYS A 148 7.91 -28.53 -29.35
CA LYS A 148 7.53 -29.74 -28.55
C LYS A 148 7.50 -29.54 -27.02
N ARG A 149 6.85 -28.48 -26.54
CA ARG A 149 6.73 -28.14 -25.10
C ARG A 149 5.88 -29.13 -24.26
N GLN A 150 4.92 -29.81 -24.88
CA GLN A 150 3.81 -30.48 -24.16
C GLN A 150 4.09 -31.92 -23.71
N GLU A 151 5.22 -32.53 -24.09
CA GLU A 151 5.50 -33.96 -23.84
C GLU A 151 6.16 -34.25 -22.47
N ASN A 152 6.70 -33.22 -21.77
CA ASN A 152 7.42 -33.40 -20.49
C ASN A 152 6.57 -33.28 -19.21
N LEU A 153 5.30 -32.85 -19.31
CA LEU A 153 4.48 -32.45 -18.14
C LEU A 153 3.59 -33.56 -17.55
N ALA A 154 3.70 -34.81 -18.02
CA ALA A 154 2.74 -35.88 -17.74
C ALA A 154 3.22 -36.99 -16.78
N ARG A 155 4.31 -36.79 -16.03
CA ARG A 155 4.84 -37.83 -15.14
C ARG A 155 4.89 -37.37 -13.69
N LEU A 156 3.74 -37.40 -13.01
CA LEU A 156 3.63 -37.02 -11.61
C LEU A 156 2.77 -37.97 -10.78
N ALA A 157 3.14 -38.05 -9.51
CA ALA A 157 2.71 -39.06 -8.56
C ALA A 157 1.51 -38.58 -7.73
N GLU A 158 0.84 -39.52 -7.07
CA GLU A 158 -0.27 -39.28 -6.13
C GLU A 158 0.04 -38.20 -5.07
N GLU A 159 1.32 -38.06 -4.69
CA GLU A 159 1.82 -37.07 -3.72
C GLU A 159 1.53 -35.62 -4.17
N ASP A 160 1.73 -35.31 -5.45
CA ASP A 160 1.52 -33.97 -6.01
C ASP A 160 0.03 -33.62 -6.03
N ARG A 161 -0.82 -34.61 -6.35
CA ARG A 161 -2.28 -34.45 -6.32
C ARG A 161 -2.79 -34.21 -4.90
N ALA A 162 -2.24 -34.89 -3.90
CA ALA A 162 -2.57 -34.66 -2.49
C ALA A 162 -2.18 -33.23 -2.06
N TYR A 163 -1.04 -32.73 -2.52
CA TYR A 163 -0.61 -31.37 -2.23
C TYR A 163 -1.47 -30.30 -2.92
N VAL A 164 -1.79 -30.45 -4.20
CA VAL A 164 -2.73 -29.56 -4.88
C VAL A 164 -4.11 -29.58 -4.20
N THR A 165 -4.56 -30.73 -3.71
CA THR A 165 -5.79 -30.84 -2.90
C THR A 165 -5.70 -30.02 -1.62
N HIS A 166 -4.56 -30.07 -0.92
CA HIS A 166 -4.32 -29.25 0.26
C HIS A 166 -4.37 -27.75 -0.06
N LEU A 167 -3.71 -27.31 -1.14
CA LEU A 167 -3.74 -25.90 -1.58
C LEU A 167 -5.15 -25.44 -1.94
N ALA A 168 -5.91 -26.27 -2.68
CA ALA A 168 -7.30 -25.97 -3.04
C ALA A 168 -8.23 -25.78 -1.84
N ALA A 169 -7.93 -26.40 -0.70
CA ALA A 169 -8.72 -26.25 0.52
C ALA A 169 -8.23 -25.10 1.42
N ASN A 170 -6.91 -24.95 1.57
CA ASN A 170 -6.31 -24.20 2.68
C ASN A 170 -5.57 -22.92 2.27
N ASP A 171 -5.22 -22.75 0.99
CA ASP A 171 -4.37 -21.62 0.57
C ASP A 171 -5.07 -20.27 0.80
N PRO A 172 -4.49 -19.32 1.55
CA PRO A 172 -5.11 -18.02 1.83
C PRO A 172 -5.24 -17.13 0.57
N GLY A 173 -4.48 -17.40 -0.49
CA GLY A 173 -4.59 -16.79 -1.81
C GLY A 173 -5.81 -17.28 -2.56
N VAL A 174 -6.64 -16.35 -3.03
CA VAL A 174 -7.88 -16.71 -3.73
C VAL A 174 -7.56 -17.26 -5.11
N GLN A 175 -6.55 -16.70 -5.78
CA GLN A 175 -6.16 -17.16 -7.11
C GLN A 175 -5.43 -18.49 -7.04
N VAL A 176 -4.52 -18.68 -6.08
CA VAL A 176 -3.78 -19.96 -5.92
C VAL A 176 -4.77 -21.09 -5.66
N ARG A 177 -5.74 -20.85 -4.76
CA ARG A 177 -6.82 -21.80 -4.49
C ARG A 177 -7.64 -22.10 -5.74
N ALA A 178 -8.02 -21.07 -6.51
CA ALA A 178 -8.78 -21.25 -7.74
C ALA A 178 -7.99 -22.02 -8.81
N ALA A 179 -6.68 -21.77 -8.94
CA ALA A 179 -5.79 -22.52 -9.82
C ALA A 179 -5.69 -23.99 -9.41
N ALA A 180 -5.53 -24.26 -8.11
CA ALA A 180 -5.50 -25.63 -7.58
C ALA A 180 -6.83 -26.36 -7.83
N VAL A 181 -7.98 -25.71 -7.62
CA VAL A 181 -9.30 -26.29 -7.94
C VAL A 181 -9.45 -26.61 -9.43
N ARG A 182 -8.97 -25.73 -10.33
CA ARG A 182 -8.99 -25.99 -11.77
C ARG A 182 -8.11 -27.19 -12.14
N ALA A 183 -6.91 -27.27 -11.59
CA ALA A 183 -5.99 -28.38 -11.81
C ALA A 183 -6.61 -29.73 -11.38
N LEU A 184 -7.27 -29.77 -10.22
CA LEU A 184 -7.98 -30.95 -9.73
C LEU A 184 -9.19 -31.32 -10.61
N SER A 185 -9.90 -30.31 -11.11
CA SER A 185 -11.09 -30.50 -11.96
C SER A 185 -10.73 -31.03 -13.37
N GLY A 186 -9.50 -30.80 -13.83
CA GLY A 186 -8.98 -31.35 -15.09
C GLY A 186 -8.82 -32.87 -15.06
N GLY A 187 -8.69 -33.46 -13.87
CA GLY A 187 -8.74 -34.91 -13.64
C GLY A 187 -7.48 -35.69 -14.04
N ASP A 188 -6.67 -35.20 -14.97
CA ASP A 188 -5.44 -35.84 -15.44
C ASP A 188 -4.16 -35.31 -14.75
N ASP A 189 -3.10 -36.11 -14.77
CA ASP A 189 -1.81 -35.75 -14.16
C ASP A 189 -1.12 -34.61 -14.92
N ARG A 190 -1.51 -34.38 -16.18
CA ARG A 190 -1.08 -33.24 -16.98
C ARG A 190 -1.55 -31.92 -16.38
N SER A 191 -2.80 -31.85 -15.90
CA SER A 191 -3.35 -30.65 -15.25
C SER A 191 -2.60 -30.31 -13.95
N ILE A 192 -2.15 -31.34 -13.22
CA ILE A 192 -1.31 -31.17 -12.02
C ILE A 192 0.09 -30.69 -12.39
N GLY A 193 0.72 -31.27 -13.42
CA GLY A 193 2.02 -30.79 -13.91
C GLY A 193 1.98 -29.34 -14.43
N LEU A 194 0.91 -28.96 -15.13
CA LEU A 194 0.71 -27.58 -15.59
C LEU A 194 0.52 -26.59 -14.44
N PHE A 195 -0.10 -27.03 -13.34
CA PHE A 195 -0.27 -26.22 -12.14
C PHE A 195 1.09 -25.84 -11.53
N PHE A 196 1.97 -26.82 -11.28
CA PHE A 196 3.29 -26.55 -10.72
C PHE A 196 4.20 -25.81 -11.70
N ALA A 197 4.12 -26.13 -12.99
CA ALA A 197 4.97 -25.50 -13.99
C ALA A 197 4.62 -24.01 -14.21
N TYR A 198 3.34 -23.64 -14.09
CA TYR A 198 2.87 -22.30 -14.49
C TYR A 198 1.80 -21.72 -13.57
N GLU A 199 0.69 -22.45 -13.37
CA GLU A 199 -0.51 -21.80 -12.81
C GLU A 199 -0.35 -21.36 -11.36
N TRP A 200 0.44 -22.10 -10.56
CA TRP A 200 0.69 -21.76 -9.17
C TRP A 200 1.38 -20.40 -9.04
N LYS A 201 2.52 -20.22 -9.73
CA LYS A 201 3.27 -18.97 -9.74
C LYS A 201 2.41 -17.81 -10.21
N ILE A 202 1.74 -17.97 -11.35
CA ILE A 202 0.88 -16.94 -11.94
C ILE A 202 -0.21 -16.51 -10.94
N ALA A 203 -0.84 -17.49 -10.31
CA ALA A 203 -1.89 -17.22 -9.35
C ALA A 203 -1.35 -16.48 -8.11
N ALA A 204 -0.18 -16.89 -7.62
CA ALA A 204 0.45 -16.26 -6.47
C ALA A 204 0.91 -14.82 -6.75
N GLU A 205 1.40 -14.54 -7.96
CA GLU A 205 1.70 -13.19 -8.45
C GLU A 205 0.43 -12.32 -8.50
N ILE A 206 -0.70 -12.86 -8.99
CA ILE A 206 -1.97 -12.11 -9.03
C ILE A 206 -2.49 -11.82 -7.63
N ASP A 207 -2.40 -12.77 -6.69
CA ASP A 207 -2.81 -12.55 -5.30
C ASP A 207 -1.96 -11.45 -4.64
N THR A 208 -0.65 -11.43 -4.91
CA THR A 208 0.28 -10.40 -4.43
C THR A 208 -0.01 -9.04 -5.04
N GLU A 209 -0.14 -8.97 -6.37
CA GLU A 209 -0.47 -7.73 -7.09
C GLU A 209 -1.80 -7.14 -6.63
N ARG A 210 -2.84 -7.98 -6.51
CA ARG A 210 -4.15 -7.55 -6.02
C ARG A 210 -4.06 -6.99 -4.61
N PHE A 211 -3.32 -7.64 -3.71
CA PHE A 211 -3.16 -7.17 -2.35
C PHE A 211 -2.47 -5.81 -2.31
N VAL A 212 -1.32 -5.67 -2.98
CA VAL A 212 -0.55 -4.41 -3.05
C VAL A 212 -1.41 -3.28 -3.63
N ARG A 213 -2.15 -3.54 -4.70
CA ARG A 213 -3.07 -2.53 -5.27
C ARG A 213 -4.14 -2.12 -4.27
N THR A 214 -4.79 -3.09 -3.62
CA THR A 214 -5.88 -2.83 -2.67
C THR A 214 -5.40 -2.02 -1.48
N THR A 215 -4.25 -2.37 -0.89
CA THR A 215 -3.69 -1.66 0.26
C THR A 215 -3.16 -0.28 -0.14
N THR A 216 -2.62 -0.13 -1.35
CA THR A 216 -2.24 1.17 -1.91
C THR A 216 -3.48 2.08 -2.05
N GLU A 217 -4.57 1.56 -2.60
CA GLU A 217 -5.83 2.30 -2.75
C GLU A 217 -6.42 2.69 -1.39
N LEU A 218 -6.44 1.76 -0.44
CA LEU A 218 -6.88 2.04 0.93
C LEU A 218 -6.05 3.16 1.56
N ASN A 219 -4.72 3.14 1.40
CA ASN A 219 -3.86 4.20 1.91
C ASN A 219 -4.19 5.56 1.29
N GLN A 220 -4.46 5.60 -0.02
CA GLN A 220 -4.80 6.85 -0.70
C GLN A 220 -6.11 7.44 -0.20
N VAL A 221 -7.12 6.60 0.07
CA VAL A 221 -8.39 7.06 0.67
C VAL A 221 -8.13 7.72 2.02
N TRP A 222 -7.31 7.10 2.88
CA TRP A 222 -6.99 7.66 4.19
C TRP A 222 -6.18 8.96 4.11
N LEU A 223 -5.16 9.00 3.25
CA LEU A 223 -4.34 10.19 3.04
C LEU A 223 -5.18 11.37 2.53
N ASP A 224 -6.06 11.15 1.56
CA ASP A 224 -6.94 12.20 1.03
C ASP A 224 -7.93 12.71 2.10
N ARG A 225 -8.56 11.78 2.82
CA ARG A 225 -9.52 12.09 3.89
C ARG A 225 -8.88 12.92 5.00
N ILE A 226 -7.75 12.48 5.52
CA ILE A 226 -7.04 13.16 6.61
C ILE A 226 -6.47 14.50 6.11
N ALA A 227 -6.03 14.60 4.86
CA ALA A 227 -5.58 15.87 4.28
C ALA A 227 -6.70 16.92 4.22
N HIS A 228 -7.91 16.51 3.81
CA HIS A 228 -9.07 17.39 3.77
C HIS A 228 -9.49 17.85 5.18
N LEU A 229 -9.58 16.92 6.13
CA LEU A 229 -9.94 17.25 7.51
C LEU A 229 -8.90 18.17 8.16
N THR A 230 -7.60 17.89 7.94
CA THR A 230 -6.51 18.74 8.44
C THR A 230 -6.63 20.16 7.87
N ALA A 231 -6.91 20.31 6.57
CA ALA A 231 -7.11 21.64 5.98
C ALA A 231 -8.31 22.37 6.61
N SER A 232 -9.41 21.65 6.88
CA SER A 232 -10.59 22.21 7.55
C SER A 232 -10.28 22.66 8.99
N ALA A 233 -9.58 21.83 9.77
CA ALA A 233 -9.21 22.15 11.14
C ALA A 233 -8.32 23.41 11.19
N VAL A 234 -7.29 23.46 10.35
CA VAL A 234 -6.38 24.60 10.27
C VAL A 234 -7.11 25.89 9.84
N ALA A 235 -8.03 25.80 8.89
CA ALA A 235 -8.83 26.94 8.45
C ALA A 235 -9.74 27.46 9.57
N ALA A 236 -10.38 26.56 10.32
CA ALA A 236 -11.23 26.91 11.46
C ALA A 236 -10.40 27.54 12.60
N GLU A 237 -9.22 27.01 12.93
CA GLU A 237 -8.32 27.62 13.92
C GLU A 237 -7.85 29.02 13.49
N LYS A 238 -7.58 29.21 12.20
CA LYS A 238 -7.23 30.54 11.68
C LYS A 238 -8.40 31.50 11.83
N ALA A 239 -9.61 31.07 11.46
CA ALA A 239 -10.82 31.88 11.58
C ALA A 239 -11.17 32.19 13.05
N GLU A 240 -10.91 31.26 13.98
CA GLU A 240 -11.02 31.50 15.43
C GLU A 240 -10.15 32.68 15.85
N ARG A 241 -8.86 32.69 15.46
CA ARG A 241 -7.90 33.75 15.81
C ARG A 241 -8.25 35.11 15.22
N GLU A 242 -8.91 35.13 14.06
CA GLU A 242 -9.30 36.35 13.34
C GLU A 242 -10.67 36.89 13.79
N ALA A 243 -11.49 36.05 14.43
CA ALA A 243 -12.82 36.39 14.91
C ALA A 243 -12.81 36.90 16.37
N SER A 244 -13.99 37.29 16.86
CA SER A 244 -14.18 37.69 18.26
C SER A 244 -15.56 37.28 18.77
N GLY A 245 -15.69 37.14 20.08
CA GLY A 245 -16.96 36.82 20.74
C GLY A 245 -17.55 35.50 20.28
N GLU A 246 -18.82 35.51 19.88
CA GLU A 246 -19.55 34.29 19.49
C GLU A 246 -19.01 33.66 18.21
N LEU A 247 -18.49 34.45 17.28
CA LEU A 247 -17.94 33.94 16.03
C LEU A 247 -16.63 33.17 16.27
N ALA A 248 -15.77 33.65 17.18
CA ALA A 248 -14.57 32.91 17.59
C ALA A 248 -14.93 31.58 18.26
N ARG A 249 -15.94 31.58 19.14
CA ARG A 249 -16.45 30.35 19.78
C ARG A 249 -16.97 29.34 18.75
N LYS A 250 -17.70 29.80 17.74
CA LYS A 250 -18.16 28.95 16.64
C LYS A 250 -17.00 28.29 15.91
N HIS A 251 -16.00 29.06 15.49
CA HIS A 251 -14.83 28.52 14.77
C HIS A 251 -13.98 27.58 15.62
N ARG A 252 -13.88 27.83 16.92
CA ARG A 252 -13.24 26.89 17.86
C ARG A 252 -13.97 25.54 17.92
N LEU A 253 -15.30 25.56 17.96
CA LEU A 253 -16.09 24.32 17.92
C LEU A 253 -15.92 23.58 16.59
N GLU A 254 -15.87 24.31 15.47
CA GLU A 254 -15.58 23.74 14.15
C GLU A 254 -14.18 23.10 14.10
N ALA A 255 -13.16 23.78 14.65
CA ALA A 255 -11.80 23.25 14.74
C ALA A 255 -11.74 21.98 15.60
N LYS A 256 -12.37 22.01 16.78
CA LYS A 256 -12.49 20.87 17.68
C LYS A 256 -13.14 19.67 16.97
N GLN A 257 -14.28 19.88 16.31
CA GLN A 257 -14.98 18.82 15.61
C GLN A 257 -14.12 18.21 14.50
N ALA A 258 -13.41 19.04 13.73
CA ALA A 258 -12.51 18.56 12.69
C ALA A 258 -11.36 17.71 13.27
N TRP A 259 -10.79 18.11 14.41
CA TRP A 259 -9.77 17.30 15.10
C TRP A 259 -10.32 15.99 15.66
N GLU A 260 -11.53 15.98 16.22
CA GLU A 260 -12.20 14.74 16.67
C GLU A 260 -12.51 13.79 15.50
N ASP A 261 -12.82 14.34 14.32
CA ASP A 261 -12.99 13.54 13.11
C ASP A 261 -11.66 12.95 12.62
N ILE A 262 -10.56 13.70 12.69
CA ILE A 262 -9.21 13.19 12.37
C ILE A 262 -8.82 12.05 13.33
N ASP A 263 -9.08 12.20 14.64
CA ASP A 263 -8.83 11.14 15.64
C ASP A 263 -9.55 9.85 15.24
N ARG A 264 -10.86 9.94 14.97
CA ARG A 264 -11.69 8.79 14.62
C ARG A 264 -11.23 8.09 13.34
N GLU A 265 -10.96 8.85 12.28
CA GLU A 265 -10.58 8.30 10.98
C GLU A 265 -9.17 7.70 11.02
N ALA A 266 -8.24 8.32 11.74
CA ALA A 266 -6.89 7.80 11.92
C ALA A 266 -6.86 6.55 12.81
N ASP A 267 -7.67 6.50 13.87
CA ASP A 267 -7.79 5.31 14.72
C ASP A 267 -8.36 4.12 13.93
N GLN A 268 -9.42 4.35 13.15
CA GLN A 268 -9.99 3.33 12.25
C GLN A 268 -8.97 2.87 11.20
N SER A 269 -8.22 3.79 10.59
CA SER A 269 -7.15 3.44 9.65
C SER A 269 -6.12 2.51 10.30
N SER A 270 -5.73 2.76 11.56
CA SER A 270 -4.82 1.86 12.28
C SER A 270 -5.36 0.44 12.44
N VAL A 271 -6.63 0.32 12.81
CA VAL A 271 -7.32 -0.98 12.93
C VAL A 271 -7.33 -1.72 11.58
N ASP A 272 -7.64 -1.01 10.50
CA ASP A 272 -7.67 -1.59 9.16
C ASP A 272 -6.28 -2.07 8.72
N TRP A 273 -5.23 -1.29 9.00
CA TRP A 273 -3.85 -1.70 8.71
C TRP A 273 -3.39 -2.92 9.52
N LEU A 274 -3.83 -3.07 10.77
CA LEU A 274 -3.57 -4.28 11.54
C LEU A 274 -4.30 -5.50 10.96
N ALA A 275 -5.50 -5.31 10.40
CA ALA A 275 -6.22 -6.36 9.69
C ALA A 275 -5.49 -6.76 8.38
N GLU A 276 -4.95 -5.80 7.63
CA GLU A 276 -4.12 -6.07 6.44
C GLU A 276 -2.81 -6.78 6.80
N LYS A 277 -2.16 -6.39 7.91
CA LYS A 277 -1.00 -7.12 8.44
C LYS A 277 -1.34 -8.58 8.71
N ALA A 278 -2.47 -8.86 9.38
CA ALA A 278 -2.87 -10.22 9.69
C ALA A 278 -3.12 -11.06 8.42
N LYS A 279 -3.57 -10.45 7.31
CA LYS A 279 -3.68 -11.14 6.02
C LYS A 279 -2.30 -11.45 5.44
N ALA A 280 -1.37 -10.49 5.47
CA ALA A 280 -0.01 -10.66 5.00
C ALA A 280 0.77 -11.72 5.81
N ASP A 281 0.60 -11.75 7.14
CA ASP A 281 1.19 -12.79 8.00
C ASP A 281 0.70 -14.20 7.60
N ARG A 282 -0.59 -14.36 7.28
CA ARG A 282 -1.14 -15.64 6.83
C ARG A 282 -0.57 -16.07 5.48
N GLN A 283 -0.37 -15.13 4.57
CA GLN A 283 0.29 -15.39 3.29
C GLN A 283 1.74 -15.83 3.49
N ALA A 284 2.52 -15.10 4.29
CA ALA A 284 3.90 -15.47 4.62
C ALA A 284 3.99 -16.87 5.26
N ALA A 285 3.07 -17.19 6.17
CA ALA A 285 3.00 -18.51 6.80
C ALA A 285 2.65 -19.63 5.79
N MET A 286 1.81 -19.35 4.79
CA MET A 286 1.52 -20.31 3.73
C MET A 286 2.74 -20.55 2.85
N TRP A 287 3.42 -19.48 2.43
CA TRP A 287 4.66 -19.60 1.65
C TRP A 287 5.75 -20.36 2.40
N ALA A 288 5.83 -20.22 3.73
CA ALA A 288 6.71 -21.04 4.56
C ALA A 288 6.33 -22.53 4.48
N GLN A 289 5.05 -22.88 4.53
CA GLN A 289 4.58 -24.27 4.36
C GLN A 289 4.89 -24.80 2.96
N VAL A 290 4.77 -23.99 1.91
CA VAL A 290 5.18 -24.39 0.54
C VAL A 290 6.68 -24.67 0.49
N ALA A 291 7.50 -23.80 1.07
CA ALA A 291 8.95 -24.02 1.13
C ALA A 291 9.33 -25.27 1.95
N GLU A 292 8.60 -25.58 3.03
CA GLU A 292 8.79 -26.82 3.79
C GLU A 292 8.41 -28.05 2.97
N TYR A 293 7.27 -28.02 2.29
CA TYR A 293 6.83 -29.09 1.41
C TYR A 293 7.84 -29.34 0.28
N ALA A 294 8.26 -28.29 -0.42
CA ALA A 294 9.21 -28.38 -1.52
C ALA A 294 10.58 -28.97 -1.11
N ARG A 295 11.01 -28.78 0.15
CA ARG A 295 12.24 -29.42 0.67
C ARG A 295 12.09 -30.92 0.93
N ALA A 296 10.89 -31.36 1.27
CA ALA A 296 10.59 -32.74 1.65
C ALA A 296 10.10 -33.58 0.47
N ALA A 297 9.61 -32.93 -0.59
CA ALA A 297 9.02 -33.59 -1.74
C ALA A 297 10.01 -34.48 -2.48
N GLN A 298 9.52 -35.63 -2.94
CA GLN A 298 10.32 -36.65 -3.62
C GLN A 298 9.92 -36.85 -5.09
N SER A 299 8.93 -36.08 -5.58
CA SER A 299 8.44 -36.19 -6.95
C SER A 299 9.39 -35.53 -7.96
N ASP A 300 9.23 -35.88 -9.23
CA ASP A 300 10.05 -35.39 -10.34
C ASP A 300 9.77 -33.91 -10.74
N GLN A 301 9.10 -33.12 -9.89
CA GLN A 301 8.93 -31.68 -10.15
C GLN A 301 10.20 -30.90 -9.92
N ASP A 302 10.24 -29.72 -10.54
CA ASP A 302 11.25 -28.71 -10.24
C ASP A 302 11.00 -28.05 -8.88
N TRP A 303 11.10 -28.86 -7.82
CA TRP A 303 10.97 -28.40 -6.44
C TRP A 303 12.04 -27.40 -6.04
N THR A 304 13.17 -27.35 -6.76
CA THR A 304 14.20 -26.33 -6.52
C THR A 304 13.70 -24.94 -6.90
N THR A 305 13.09 -24.81 -8.08
CA THR A 305 12.46 -23.55 -8.50
C THR A 305 11.29 -23.18 -7.59
N ILE A 306 10.40 -24.12 -7.27
CA ILE A 306 9.26 -23.89 -6.36
C ILE A 306 9.73 -23.45 -4.98
N LEU A 307 10.78 -24.07 -4.43
CA LEU A 307 11.37 -23.70 -3.14
C LEU A 307 11.89 -22.27 -3.16
N GLN A 308 12.62 -21.88 -4.22
CA GLN A 308 13.16 -20.53 -4.34
C GLN A 308 12.03 -19.49 -4.43
N GLU A 309 11.03 -19.75 -5.27
CA GLU A 309 9.84 -18.90 -5.38
C GLU A 309 9.09 -18.80 -4.05
N ALA A 310 9.02 -19.89 -3.28
CA ALA A 310 8.39 -19.88 -1.98
C ALA A 310 9.14 -19.07 -0.92
N LEU A 311 10.46 -19.09 -0.97
CA LEU A 311 11.30 -18.25 -0.10
C LEU A 311 11.21 -16.77 -0.47
N ASP A 312 11.12 -16.45 -1.77
CA ASP A 312 10.97 -15.09 -2.27
C ASP A 312 9.58 -14.53 -1.95
N GLY A 313 8.53 -15.31 -2.21
CA GLY A 313 7.16 -14.99 -1.85
C GLY A 313 7.01 -14.74 -0.35
N ARG A 314 7.55 -15.64 0.50
CA ARG A 314 7.52 -15.46 1.96
C ARG A 314 8.13 -14.11 2.37
N ARG A 315 9.34 -13.79 1.88
CA ARG A 315 10.02 -12.54 2.20
C ARG A 315 9.22 -11.32 1.76
N SER A 316 8.66 -11.36 0.54
CA SER A 316 7.81 -10.28 0.04
C SER A 316 6.59 -10.04 0.94
N TRP A 317 5.92 -11.11 1.40
CA TRP A 317 4.79 -10.99 2.32
C TRP A 317 5.17 -10.55 3.74
N GLU A 318 6.35 -10.95 4.23
CA GLU A 318 6.91 -10.45 5.50
C GLU A 318 7.19 -8.94 5.43
N ASP A 319 7.76 -8.46 4.32
CA ASP A 319 8.00 -7.03 4.10
C ASP A 319 6.67 -6.25 4.08
N VAL A 320 5.67 -6.77 3.38
CA VAL A 320 4.31 -6.20 3.34
C VAL A 320 3.67 -6.16 4.73
N ALA A 321 3.83 -7.20 5.55
CA ALA A 321 3.35 -7.21 6.93
C ALA A 321 4.07 -6.16 7.79
N GLY A 322 5.39 -5.98 7.60
CA GLY A 322 6.17 -4.92 8.25
C GLY A 322 5.70 -3.51 7.87
N GLN A 323 5.37 -3.30 6.59
CA GLN A 323 4.81 -2.03 6.10
C GLN A 323 3.42 -1.74 6.68
N ALA A 324 2.55 -2.75 6.75
CA ALA A 324 1.23 -2.62 7.36
C ALA A 324 1.32 -2.28 8.87
N ALA A 325 2.25 -2.90 9.60
CA ALA A 325 2.49 -2.57 11.01
C ALA A 325 3.01 -1.13 11.21
N SER A 326 3.94 -0.70 10.36
CA SER A 326 4.45 0.68 10.36
C SER A 326 3.34 1.69 10.07
N SER A 327 2.47 1.39 9.12
CA SER A 327 1.31 2.22 8.78
C SER A 327 0.32 2.32 9.94
N ALA A 328 0.00 1.19 10.60
CA ALA A 328 -0.86 1.18 11.77
C ALA A 328 -0.31 2.05 12.91
N THR A 329 1.01 1.98 13.16
CA THR A 329 1.69 2.80 14.17
C THR A 329 1.65 4.28 13.82
N HIS A 330 1.87 4.60 12.55
CA HIS A 330 1.77 5.97 12.05
C HIS A 330 0.38 6.56 12.29
N TRP A 331 -0.68 5.84 11.91
CA TRP A 331 -2.05 6.33 12.07
C TRP A 331 -2.47 6.46 13.54
N GLN A 332 -1.97 5.60 14.43
CA GLN A 332 -2.13 5.79 15.89
C GLN A 332 -1.50 7.09 16.38
N ALA A 333 -0.31 7.45 15.86
CA ALA A 333 0.32 8.72 16.21
C ALA A 333 -0.50 9.92 15.73
N VAL A 334 -1.02 9.86 14.50
CA VAL A 334 -1.93 10.90 13.96
C VAL A 334 -3.19 11.03 14.83
N ALA A 335 -3.82 9.92 15.19
CA ALA A 335 -5.01 9.90 16.03
C ALA A 335 -4.74 10.54 17.41
N LYS A 336 -3.64 10.15 18.04
CA LYS A 336 -3.20 10.71 19.33
C LYS A 336 -3.01 12.23 19.24
N HIS A 337 -2.32 12.72 18.21
CA HIS A 337 -2.10 14.16 18.03
C HIS A 337 -3.41 14.92 17.80
N ALA A 338 -4.32 14.37 16.99
CA ALA A 338 -5.62 14.98 16.75
C ALA A 338 -6.44 15.08 18.04
N ARG A 339 -6.39 14.06 18.90
CA ARG A 339 -7.04 14.07 20.22
C ARG A 339 -6.48 15.14 21.16
N GLU A 340 -5.16 15.31 21.16
CA GLU A 340 -4.49 16.39 21.91
C GLU A 340 -4.96 17.76 21.41
N ALA A 341 -4.98 17.99 20.09
CA ALA A 341 -5.44 19.24 19.49
C ALA A 341 -6.93 19.54 19.76
N ALA A 342 -7.80 18.52 19.72
CA ALA A 342 -9.21 18.66 20.08
C ALA A 342 -9.40 19.06 21.55
N LYS A 343 -8.57 18.50 22.45
CA LYS A 343 -8.58 18.84 23.87
C LYS A 343 -8.14 20.29 24.08
N ASP A 344 -7.06 20.72 23.43
CA ASP A 344 -6.57 22.10 23.54
C ASP A 344 -7.62 23.11 23.05
N ALA A 345 -8.32 22.79 21.95
CA ALA A 345 -9.45 23.59 21.47
C ALA A 345 -10.61 23.64 22.47
N ALA A 346 -10.88 22.56 23.21
CA ALA A 346 -11.90 22.55 24.25
C ALA A 346 -11.49 23.38 25.49
N ASP A 347 -10.23 23.29 25.90
CA ASP A 347 -9.71 23.99 27.08
C ASP A 347 -9.71 25.52 26.86
N ARG A 348 -9.51 25.99 25.62
CA ARG A 348 -9.68 27.40 25.25
C ARG A 348 -11.12 27.91 25.43
N ASP A 349 -12.15 27.06 25.31
CA ASP A 349 -13.55 27.46 25.57
C ASP A 349 -13.83 27.75 27.05
N LEU A 350 -13.12 27.06 27.94
CA LEU A 350 -13.30 27.20 29.38
C LEU A 350 -12.64 28.47 29.94
N GLY A 351 -11.58 28.97 29.28
CA GLY A 351 -10.87 30.19 29.69
C GLY A 351 -11.54 31.51 29.29
N ASP A 352 -12.47 31.49 28.33
CA ASP A 352 -13.21 32.67 27.84
C ASP A 352 -14.53 32.93 28.60
N ARG A 353 -14.86 32.11 29.61
CA ARG A 353 -16.01 32.26 30.51
C ARG A 353 -15.58 32.94 31.80
#